data_AF-A0A8J8ED54-F1
#
_entry.id   AF-A0A8J8ED54-F1
#
_cell.length_a   1.000
_cell.length_b   1.000
_cell.length_c   1.000
_cell.angle_alpha   90.00
_cell.angle_beta   90.00
_cell.angle_gamma   90.00
#
_symmetry.space_group_name_H-M   'P 1'
#
loop_
_entity.id
_entity.type
_entity.pdbx_description
1 polymer ?
#
loop_
_entity_poly.entity_id
_entity_poly.type
_entity_poly.pdbx_seq_one_letter_code
_entity_poly.pdbx_strand_id
1 'polypeptide(L)'
;MDGKPSVDYTLEGSPYGVFQELLECCLFLLGLDEYTEEEVRKISSFAKEDAQYWGVSVKEDTIVFYTNLLISWMHFFFELDGDILKIHYYNDILAHTDCPEFKGRHRGVVEVPLKEFIEDAVSLAEEYLEKVFPLETEIVITKLKPESDFPNWKEKLKHKLNLIKEALYRPE
;
A
#
# COMPACT_ATOMS: atom_id res chain seq x y z
N MET A 1 13.02 -17.66 -31.21
CA MET A 1 12.69 -16.94 -29.96
C MET A 1 11.42 -17.57 -29.44
N ASP A 2 11.53 -18.40 -28.40
CA ASP A 2 10.36 -19.01 -27.76
C ASP A 2 9.64 -17.89 -27.01
N GLY A 3 8.59 -17.33 -27.61
CA GLY A 3 7.78 -16.24 -27.06
C GLY A 3 6.97 -16.64 -25.82
N LYS A 4 7.64 -17.13 -24.79
CA LYS A 4 7.04 -17.32 -23.47
C LYS A 4 6.97 -15.95 -22.80
N PRO A 5 5.79 -15.53 -22.31
CA PRO A 5 5.66 -14.25 -21.63
C PRO A 5 6.57 -14.27 -20.40
N SER A 6 7.46 -13.28 -20.32
CA SER A 6 8.06 -12.94 -19.05
C SER A 6 7.03 -12.21 -18.20
N VAL A 7 6.94 -12.60 -16.93
CA VAL A 7 6.01 -11.99 -15.98
C VAL A 7 6.84 -11.22 -14.97
N ASP A 8 6.73 -9.90 -15.03
CA ASP A 8 7.22 -9.02 -13.97
C ASP A 8 6.28 -9.18 -12.78
N TYR A 9 6.68 -9.85 -11.70
CA TYR A 9 5.76 -10.05 -10.57
C TYR A 9 5.56 -8.79 -9.70
N THR A 10 6.16 -7.65 -10.08
CA THR A 10 5.75 -6.32 -9.61
C THR A 10 4.48 -5.80 -10.31
N LEU A 11 3.83 -6.65 -11.12
CA LEU A 11 2.59 -6.38 -11.82
C LEU A 11 1.38 -6.19 -10.90
N GLU A 12 0.41 -5.49 -11.48
CA GLU A 12 -0.97 -5.31 -11.05
C GLU A 12 -1.55 -6.40 -10.15
N GLY A 13 -1.90 -6.03 -8.92
CA GLY A 13 -2.66 -6.83 -7.97
C GLY A 13 -1.89 -8.00 -7.38
N SER A 14 -0.56 -8.06 -7.54
CA SER A 14 0.23 -9.11 -6.90
C SER A 14 0.15 -8.96 -5.38
N PRO A 15 -0.14 -10.04 -4.63
CA PRO A 15 -0.14 -10.02 -3.17
C PRO A 15 1.16 -9.42 -2.60
N TYR A 16 2.31 -9.79 -3.16
CA TYR A 16 3.59 -9.23 -2.77
C TYR A 16 3.62 -7.71 -2.83
N GLY A 17 3.24 -7.14 -3.98
CA GLY A 17 3.30 -5.70 -4.19
C GLY A 17 2.29 -4.94 -3.35
N VAL A 18 1.08 -5.50 -3.16
CA VAL A 18 0.07 -4.94 -2.24
C VAL A 18 0.65 -4.82 -0.82
N PHE A 19 1.26 -5.88 -0.29
CA PHE A 19 1.87 -5.84 1.04
C PHE A 19 3.13 -4.97 1.09
N GLN A 20 3.88 -4.86 0.00
CA GLN A 20 5.01 -3.94 -0.08
C GLN A 20 4.55 -2.49 0.06
N GLU A 21 3.58 -2.04 -0.75
CA GLU A 21 3.07 -0.67 -0.70
C GLU A 21 2.37 -0.36 0.63
N LEU A 22 1.66 -1.34 1.20
CA LEU A 22 1.04 -1.20 2.51
C LEU A 22 2.07 -0.98 3.62
N LEU A 23 3.15 -1.78 3.66
CA LEU A 23 4.22 -1.61 4.64
C LEU A 23 5.03 -0.33 4.40
N GLU A 24 5.19 0.11 3.14
CA GLU A 24 5.79 1.40 2.81
C GLU A 24 4.95 2.56 3.32
N CYS A 25 3.62 2.48 3.18
CA CYS A 25 2.71 3.44 3.79
C CYS A 25 2.88 3.45 5.33
N CYS A 26 2.95 2.30 5.99
CA CYS A 26 3.16 2.24 7.45
C CYS A 26 4.48 2.89 7.88
N LEU A 27 5.58 2.60 7.17
CA LEU A 27 6.89 3.21 7.44
C LEU A 27 6.84 4.73 7.29
N PHE A 28 6.21 5.21 6.22
CA PHE A 28 6.03 6.63 5.93
C PHE A 28 5.24 7.35 7.03
N LEU A 29 4.10 6.78 7.44
CA LEU A 29 3.24 7.37 8.46
C LEU A 29 3.89 7.36 9.86
N LEU A 30 4.80 6.41 10.12
CA LEU A 30 5.57 6.34 11.36
C LEU A 30 6.85 7.20 11.32
N GLY A 31 7.23 7.76 10.18
CA GLY A 31 8.51 8.46 10.00
C GLY A 31 9.73 7.54 10.17
N LEU A 32 9.59 6.27 9.79
CA LEU A 32 10.66 5.24 9.83
C LEU A 32 11.31 5.00 8.47
N ASP A 33 10.81 5.67 7.44
CA ASP A 33 11.41 5.69 6.12
C ASP A 33 12.75 6.49 6.13
N GLU A 34 13.45 6.45 5.00
CA GLU A 34 14.74 7.13 4.83
C GLU A 34 14.58 8.58 4.33
N TYR A 35 13.36 9.09 4.19
CA TYR A 35 13.10 10.42 3.67
C TYR A 35 13.41 11.50 4.70
N THR A 36 13.97 12.59 4.21
CA THR A 36 14.09 13.84 4.95
C THR A 36 12.72 14.48 5.15
N GLU A 37 12.59 15.40 6.12
CA GLU A 37 11.35 16.17 6.30
C GLU A 37 10.91 16.93 5.04
N GLU A 38 11.86 17.40 4.21
CA GLU A 38 11.58 18.07 2.95
C GLU A 38 10.98 17.10 1.92
N GLU A 39 11.51 15.88 1.84
CA GLU A 39 11.00 14.83 0.96
C GLU A 39 9.61 14.36 1.39
N VAL A 40 9.38 14.15 2.70
CA VAL A 40 8.04 13.84 3.24
C VAL A 40 7.04 14.92 2.86
N ARG A 41 7.39 16.21 3.02
CA ARG A 41 6.53 17.33 2.63
C ARG A 41 6.23 17.32 1.13
N LYS A 42 7.23 17.03 0.30
CA LYS A 42 7.07 16.99 -1.16
C LYS A 42 6.16 15.84 -1.60
N ILE A 43 6.36 14.64 -1.06
CA ILE A 43 5.53 13.46 -1.32
C ILE A 43 4.08 13.73 -0.88
N SER A 44 3.90 14.26 0.33
CA SER A 44 2.59 14.64 0.86
C SER A 44 1.89 15.71 0.03
N SER A 45 2.63 16.73 -0.44
CA SER A 45 2.07 17.77 -1.31
C SER A 45 1.59 17.21 -2.64
N PHE A 46 2.39 16.33 -3.27
CA PHE A 46 1.98 15.63 -4.48
C PHE A 46 0.72 14.78 -4.27
N ALA A 47 0.66 14.01 -3.17
CA ALA A 47 -0.50 13.22 -2.82
C ALA A 47 -1.77 14.08 -2.60
N LYS A 48 -1.63 15.29 -2.05
CA LYS A 48 -2.74 16.25 -1.88
C LYS A 48 -3.22 16.82 -3.22
N GLU A 49 -2.30 17.14 -4.14
CA GLU A 49 -2.65 17.57 -5.50
C GLU A 49 -3.44 16.48 -6.24
N ASP A 50 -2.98 15.23 -6.15
CA ASP A 50 -3.69 14.08 -6.72
C ASP A 50 -5.06 13.87 -6.05
N ALA A 51 -5.15 13.98 -4.72
CA ALA A 51 -6.43 13.89 -4.02
C ALA A 51 -7.43 14.93 -4.55
N GLN A 52 -6.99 16.18 -4.74
CA GLN A 52 -7.82 17.23 -5.31
C GLN A 52 -8.26 16.91 -6.75
N TYR A 53 -7.37 16.37 -7.58
CA TYR A 53 -7.69 15.93 -8.94
C TYR A 53 -8.83 14.90 -8.94
N TRP A 54 -8.83 13.96 -7.99
CA TRP A 54 -9.87 12.95 -7.82
C TRP A 54 -11.09 13.43 -7.01
N GLY A 55 -11.15 14.72 -6.65
CA GLY A 55 -12.25 15.30 -5.89
C GLY A 55 -12.35 14.80 -4.45
N VAL A 56 -11.22 14.38 -3.87
CA VAL A 56 -11.02 14.01 -2.46
C VAL A 56 -10.48 15.23 -1.71
N SER A 57 -11.05 15.53 -0.54
CA SER A 57 -10.63 16.65 0.30
C SER A 57 -9.79 16.15 1.46
N VAL A 58 -8.55 16.61 1.52
CA VAL A 58 -7.59 16.37 2.61
C VAL A 58 -7.20 17.70 3.25
N LYS A 59 -6.76 17.69 4.50
CA LYS A 59 -6.30 18.90 5.20
C LYS A 59 -4.93 19.35 4.71
N GLU A 60 -4.68 20.66 4.82
CA GLU A 60 -3.43 21.25 4.35
C GLU A 60 -2.25 20.93 5.27
N ASP A 61 -2.50 20.78 6.58
CA ASP A 61 -1.49 20.58 7.61
C ASP A 61 -1.23 19.12 7.97
N THR A 62 -1.89 18.17 7.30
CA THR A 62 -1.73 16.72 7.54
C THR A 62 -0.65 16.10 6.65
N ILE A 63 -0.14 14.93 7.06
CA ILE A 63 0.72 14.09 6.22
C ILE A 63 -0.18 13.19 5.38
N VAL A 64 0.07 13.12 4.07
CA VAL A 64 -0.72 12.27 3.16
C VAL A 64 0.23 11.36 2.38
N PHE A 65 -0.11 10.08 2.31
CA PHE A 65 0.57 9.10 1.45
C PHE A 65 -0.39 8.59 0.38
N TYR A 66 0.05 8.56 -0.87
CA TYR A 66 -0.73 8.07 -2.01
C TYR A 66 -0.20 6.73 -2.49
N THR A 67 -1.10 5.81 -2.79
CA THR A 67 -0.82 4.51 -3.41
C THR A 67 -2.07 4.00 -4.11
N ASN A 68 -1.90 3.15 -5.13
CA ASN A 68 -2.99 2.39 -5.72
C ASN A 68 -3.04 0.93 -5.20
N LEU A 69 -2.13 0.54 -4.31
CA LEU A 69 -1.89 -0.83 -3.84
C LEU A 69 -1.61 -1.80 -4.98
N LEU A 70 -1.01 -1.31 -6.07
CA LEU A 70 -0.94 -1.95 -7.38
C LEU A 70 -2.30 -2.43 -7.91
N ILE A 71 -3.40 -1.76 -7.57
CA ILE A 71 -4.73 -2.07 -8.09
C ILE A 71 -5.15 -0.93 -9.03
N SER A 72 -5.30 -1.27 -10.30
CA SER A 72 -5.53 -0.30 -11.35
C SER A 72 -6.88 0.30 -11.11
N TRP A 73 -6.99 1.60 -11.41
CA TRP A 73 -8.24 2.34 -11.25
C TRP A 73 -8.68 2.47 -9.78
N MET A 74 -7.82 2.14 -8.83
CA MET A 74 -7.98 2.45 -7.42
C MET A 74 -6.99 3.53 -7.00
N HIS A 75 -7.45 4.48 -6.22
CA HIS A 75 -6.64 5.53 -5.63
C HIS A 75 -6.91 5.57 -4.14
N PHE A 76 -5.86 5.42 -3.33
CA PHE A 76 -5.92 5.52 -1.89
C PHE A 76 -5.07 6.68 -1.41
N PHE A 77 -5.65 7.52 -0.55
CA PHE A 77 -4.95 8.61 0.12
C PHE A 77 -5.04 8.37 1.63
N PHE A 78 -3.89 8.09 2.23
CA PHE A 78 -3.71 7.84 3.64
C PHE A 78 -3.34 9.15 4.33
N GLU A 79 -4.33 9.85 4.89
CA GLU A 79 -4.16 11.11 5.59
C GLU A 79 -4.03 10.87 7.10
N LEU A 80 -2.90 11.27 7.67
CA LEU A 80 -2.65 11.24 9.11
C LEU A 80 -3.04 12.56 9.76
N ASP A 81 -4.05 12.51 10.63
CA ASP A 81 -4.63 13.64 11.35
C ASP A 81 -4.54 13.38 12.86
N GLY A 82 -3.39 13.74 13.45
CA GLY A 82 -3.08 13.36 14.82
C GLY A 82 -2.78 11.87 14.94
N ASP A 83 -3.57 11.15 15.73
CA ASP A 83 -3.50 9.69 15.91
C ASP A 83 -4.53 8.92 15.08
N ILE A 84 -5.34 9.62 14.28
CA ILE A 84 -6.35 9.03 13.39
C ILE A 84 -5.83 9.01 11.96
N LEU A 85 -5.90 7.84 11.34
CA LEU A 85 -5.65 7.63 9.93
C LEU A 85 -6.98 7.67 9.16
N LYS A 86 -7.07 8.60 8.20
CA LYS A 86 -8.17 8.73 7.26
C LYS A 86 -7.75 8.13 5.93
N ILE A 87 -8.37 7.03 5.56
CA ILE A 87 -8.13 6.31 4.30
C ILE A 87 -9.21 6.74 3.32
N HIS A 88 -8.89 7.71 2.48
CA HIS A 88 -9.77 8.12 1.38
C HIS A 88 -9.55 7.18 0.21
N TYR A 89 -10.63 6.68 -0.38
CA TYR A 89 -10.56 5.84 -1.57
C TYR A 89 -11.35 6.46 -2.72
N TYR A 90 -10.86 6.24 -3.94
CA TYR A 90 -11.58 6.49 -5.18
C TYR A 90 -11.39 5.28 -6.12
N ASN A 91 -12.49 4.75 -6.63
CA ASN A 91 -12.55 3.63 -7.57
C ASN A 91 -13.11 4.14 -8.90
N ASP A 92 -12.25 4.26 -9.90
CA ASP A 92 -12.61 4.86 -11.19
C ASP A 92 -13.58 3.99 -11.99
N ILE A 93 -13.46 2.66 -11.89
CA ILE A 93 -14.41 1.72 -12.54
C ILE A 93 -15.82 1.94 -12.00
N LEU A 94 -15.98 2.09 -10.69
CA LEU A 94 -17.27 2.35 -10.07
C LEU A 94 -17.75 3.77 -10.29
N ALA A 95 -16.87 4.73 -10.55
CA ALA A 95 -17.27 6.10 -10.89
C ALA A 95 -18.01 6.14 -12.23
N HIS A 96 -17.64 5.24 -13.15
CA HIS A 96 -18.20 5.12 -14.50
C HIS A 96 -19.22 3.98 -14.65
N THR A 97 -19.67 3.37 -13.56
CA THR A 97 -20.64 2.27 -13.62
C THR A 97 -22.08 2.74 -13.81
N ASP A 98 -22.84 2.02 -14.65
CA ASP A 98 -24.29 2.19 -14.79
C ASP A 98 -25.10 1.35 -13.78
N CYS A 99 -24.43 0.55 -12.95
CA CYS A 99 -25.06 -0.32 -11.96
C CYS A 99 -25.66 0.51 -10.79
N PRO A 100 -26.99 0.51 -10.59
CA PRO A 100 -27.64 1.34 -9.58
C PRO A 100 -27.16 1.08 -8.14
N GLU A 101 -26.82 -0.17 -7.82
CA GLU A 101 -26.36 -0.59 -6.49
C GLU A 101 -25.00 -0.02 -6.08
N PHE A 102 -24.19 0.43 -7.05
CA PHE A 102 -22.87 1.03 -6.82
C PHE A 102 -22.87 2.55 -6.97
N LYS A 103 -24.01 3.16 -7.30
CA LYS A 103 -24.11 4.60 -7.49
C LYS A 103 -23.67 5.37 -6.25
N GLY A 104 -22.67 6.23 -6.41
CA GLY A 104 -22.09 7.02 -5.32
C GLY A 104 -21.18 6.25 -4.36
N ARG A 105 -20.89 4.96 -4.61
CA ARG A 105 -19.99 4.12 -3.81
C ARG A 105 -18.56 4.06 -4.35
N HIS A 106 -18.26 4.85 -5.38
CA HIS A 106 -16.94 4.93 -5.98
C HIS A 106 -15.92 5.67 -5.10
N ARG A 107 -16.36 6.38 -4.05
CA ARG A 107 -15.46 7.09 -3.15
C ARG A 107 -15.99 7.12 -1.73
N GLY A 108 -15.09 7.28 -0.78
CA GLY A 108 -15.43 7.43 0.63
C GLY A 108 -14.18 7.60 1.48
N VAL A 109 -14.40 7.72 2.79
CA VAL A 109 -13.34 7.80 3.80
C VAL A 109 -13.60 6.74 4.87
N VAL A 110 -12.55 6.04 5.27
CA VAL A 110 -12.54 5.16 6.44
C VAL A 110 -11.62 5.79 7.47
N GLU A 111 -12.08 5.90 8.71
CA GLU A 111 -11.30 6.46 9.82
C GLU A 111 -10.97 5.35 10.80
N VAL A 112 -9.70 5.23 11.17
CA VAL A 112 -9.19 4.21 12.10
C VAL A 112 -8.03 4.79 12.90
N PRO A 113 -7.84 4.41 14.18
CA PRO A 113 -6.62 4.76 14.90
C PRO A 113 -5.37 4.27 14.15
N LEU A 114 -4.35 5.12 14.02
CA LEU A 114 -3.12 4.77 13.31
C LEU A 114 -2.51 3.48 13.87
N LYS A 115 -2.49 3.34 15.20
CA LYS A 115 -1.95 2.16 15.87
C LYS A 115 -2.69 0.88 15.47
N GLU A 116 -4.02 0.90 15.48
CA GLU A 116 -4.86 -0.26 15.11
C GLU A 116 -4.61 -0.66 13.66
N PHE A 117 -4.58 0.32 12.74
CA PHE A 117 -4.27 0.08 11.34
C PHE A 117 -2.90 -0.57 11.13
N ILE A 118 -1.86 -0.09 11.81
CA ILE A 118 -0.51 -0.65 11.66
C ILE A 118 -0.44 -2.06 12.27
N GLU A 119 -1.08 -2.30 13.42
CA GLU A 119 -1.17 -3.64 14.02
C GLU A 119 -1.85 -4.63 13.06
N ASP A 120 -2.95 -4.24 12.42
CA ASP A 120 -3.63 -5.05 11.42
C ASP A 120 -2.77 -5.28 10.17
N ALA A 121 -2.11 -4.24 9.65
CA ALA A 121 -1.23 -4.35 8.49
C ALA A 121 -0.03 -5.28 8.76
N VAL A 122 0.57 -5.19 9.94
CA VAL A 122 1.65 -6.08 10.41
C VAL A 122 1.14 -7.52 10.50
N SER A 123 -0.02 -7.74 11.12
CA SER A 123 -0.60 -9.08 11.28
C SER A 123 -0.91 -9.73 9.93
N LEU A 124 -1.52 -8.98 9.01
CA LEU A 124 -1.81 -9.46 7.65
C LEU A 124 -0.54 -9.75 6.84
N ALA A 125 0.49 -8.90 6.97
CA ALA A 125 1.78 -9.13 6.31
C ALA A 125 2.51 -10.37 6.85
N GLU A 126 2.42 -10.63 8.16
CA GLU A 126 2.93 -11.87 8.76
C GLU A 126 2.21 -13.11 8.22
N GLU A 127 0.87 -13.07 8.22
CA GLU A 127 0.06 -14.17 7.68
C GLU A 127 0.36 -14.41 6.19
N TYR A 128 0.52 -13.34 5.42
CA TYR A 128 0.93 -13.41 4.02
C TYR A 128 2.28 -14.11 3.85
N LEU A 129 3.31 -13.68 4.60
CA LEU A 129 4.67 -14.24 4.51
C LEU A 129 4.73 -15.72 4.92
N GLU A 130 3.86 -16.14 5.84
CA GLU A 130 3.79 -17.51 6.31
C GLU A 130 2.97 -18.42 5.38
N LYS A 131 1.78 -17.98 4.96
CA LYS A 131 0.80 -18.86 4.30
C LYS A 131 0.74 -18.69 2.79
N VAL A 132 0.86 -17.46 2.29
CA VAL A 132 0.59 -17.14 0.88
C VAL A 132 1.88 -17.02 0.08
N PHE A 133 2.88 -16.31 0.61
CA PHE A 133 4.17 -16.11 -0.06
C PHE A 133 4.85 -17.42 -0.50
N PRO A 134 4.85 -18.52 0.29
CA PRO A 134 5.43 -19.79 -0.18
C PRO A 134 4.70 -20.37 -1.40
N LEU A 135 3.37 -20.24 -1.45
CA LEU A 135 2.54 -20.71 -2.56
C LEU A 135 2.78 -19.87 -3.82
N GLU A 136 2.83 -18.54 -3.65
CA GLU A 136 3.15 -17.62 -4.73
C GLU A 136 4.54 -17.93 -5.30
N THR A 137 5.53 -18.09 -4.41
CA THR A 137 6.91 -18.45 -4.78
C THR A 137 6.96 -19.75 -5.60
N GLU A 138 6.24 -20.80 -5.17
CA GLU A 138 6.16 -22.05 -5.92
C GLU A 138 5.59 -21.82 -7.32
N ILE A 139 4.48 -21.07 -7.44
CA ILE A 139 3.84 -20.75 -8.73
C ILE A 139 4.83 -19.99 -9.63
N VAL A 140 5.50 -18.96 -9.11
CA VAL A 140 6.43 -18.14 -9.89
C VAL A 140 7.60 -18.98 -10.41
N ILE A 141 8.28 -19.69 -9.51
CA ILE A 141 9.47 -20.49 -9.83
C ILE A 141 9.12 -21.60 -10.81
N THR A 142 8.02 -22.32 -10.58
CA THR A 142 7.71 -23.54 -11.34
C THR A 142 7.00 -23.25 -12.66
N LYS A 143 6.13 -22.24 -12.72
CA LYS A 143 5.26 -22.00 -13.87
C LYS A 143 5.68 -20.82 -14.74
N LEU A 144 6.26 -19.78 -14.14
CA LEU A 144 6.37 -18.47 -14.79
C LEU A 144 7.82 -18.04 -15.09
N LYS A 145 8.82 -18.77 -14.58
CA LYS A 145 10.26 -18.57 -14.84
C LYS A 145 10.67 -17.09 -14.66
N PRO A 146 10.86 -16.64 -13.41
CA PRO A 146 11.09 -15.22 -13.13
C PRO A 146 12.35 -14.71 -13.85
N GLU A 147 12.26 -13.51 -14.44
CA GLU A 147 13.41 -12.80 -15.02
C GLU A 147 14.24 -12.04 -13.96
N SER A 148 13.75 -11.95 -12.71
CA SER A 148 14.26 -11.02 -11.69
C SER A 148 14.45 -11.63 -10.29
N ASP A 149 15.00 -10.80 -9.39
CA ASP A 149 15.47 -10.95 -8.00
C ASP A 149 14.46 -11.50 -6.96
N PHE A 150 13.51 -12.34 -7.38
CA PHE A 150 12.48 -12.99 -6.56
C PHE A 150 12.98 -13.59 -5.23
N PRO A 151 14.20 -14.19 -5.16
CA PRO A 151 14.73 -14.71 -3.89
C PRO A 151 14.86 -13.67 -2.76
N ASN A 152 14.95 -12.37 -3.07
CA ASN A 152 15.19 -11.32 -2.07
C ASN A 152 13.89 -10.66 -1.56
N TRP A 153 12.74 -11.01 -2.13
CA TRP A 153 11.45 -10.35 -1.85
C TRP A 153 10.97 -10.60 -0.42
N LYS A 154 11.10 -11.84 0.04
CA LYS A 154 10.77 -12.23 1.41
C LYS A 154 11.56 -11.43 2.44
N GLU A 155 12.86 -11.29 2.21
CA GLU A 155 13.75 -10.61 3.15
C GLU A 155 13.52 -9.09 3.15
N LYS A 156 13.22 -8.49 2.00
CA LYS A 156 12.79 -7.08 1.93
C LYS A 156 11.52 -6.81 2.75
N LEU A 157 10.48 -7.63 2.60
CA LEU A 157 9.24 -7.48 3.37
C LEU A 157 9.47 -7.71 4.86
N LYS A 158 10.20 -8.76 5.23
CA LYS A 158 10.58 -9.00 6.64
C LYS A 158 11.35 -7.84 7.24
N HIS A 159 12.25 -7.23 6.48
CA HIS A 159 13.01 -6.08 6.96
C HIS A 159 12.09 -4.91 7.31
N LYS A 160 11.21 -4.51 6.38
CA LYS A 160 10.20 -3.45 6.61
C LYS A 160 9.30 -3.79 7.81
N LEU A 161 8.81 -5.02 7.87
CA LEU A 161 7.98 -5.52 8.96
C LEU A 161 8.69 -5.40 10.33
N ASN A 162 9.96 -5.79 10.40
CA ASN A 162 10.74 -5.71 11.63
C ASN A 162 10.94 -4.26 12.09
N LEU A 163 11.23 -3.33 11.18
CA LEU A 163 11.34 -1.90 11.51
C LEU A 163 10.04 -1.36 12.15
N ILE A 164 8.89 -1.71 11.57
CA ILE A 164 7.57 -1.30 12.09
C ILE A 164 7.33 -1.91 13.47
N LYS A 165 7.61 -3.21 13.65
CA LYS A 165 7.42 -3.90 14.94
C LYS A 165 8.31 -3.33 16.03
N GLU A 166 9.57 -3.01 15.71
CA GLU A 166 10.49 -2.38 16.66
C GLU A 166 9.99 -1.01 17.13
N ALA A 167 9.29 -0.25 16.28
CA ALA A 167 8.68 1.01 16.65
C ALA A 167 7.40 0.82 17.48
N LEU A 168 6.54 -0.13 17.13
CA LEU A 168 5.28 -0.39 17.84
C LEU A 168 5.46 -0.91 19.28
N TYR A 169 6.49 -1.73 19.50
CA TYR A 169 6.70 -2.43 20.78
C TYR A 169 7.91 -1.91 21.57
N ARG A 170 8.44 -0.74 21.24
CA ARG A 170 9.51 -0.12 22.03
C ARG A 170 8.95 0.25 23.42
N PRO A 171 9.57 -0.17 24.53
CA PRO A 171 9.19 0.29 25.85
C PRO A 171 9.39 1.81 25.94
N GLU A 172 8.39 2.54 26.44
CA GLU A 172 8.48 3.97 26.76
C GLU A 172 9.54 4.27 27.83
#